data_AF-A0A5K3FLR9-F1
#
_entry.id   AF-A0A5K3FLR9-F1
#
_cell.length_a   1.000
_cell.length_b   1.000
_cell.length_c   1.000
_cell.angle_alpha   90.00
_cell.angle_beta   90.00
_cell.angle_gamma   90.00
#
_symmetry.space_group_name_H-M   'P 1'
#
loop_
_entity.id
_entity.type
_entity.pdbx_description
1 polymer ?
#
loop_
_entity_poly.entity_id
_entity_poly.type
_entity_poly.pdbx_seq_one_letter_code
_entity_poly.pdbx_strand_id
1 'polypeptide(L)'
;MTVSPYFLDARQLIAISQSRMDSTGIHDFSPKVGMLRCLEGQEAPLIHRLVKGNPYFFFQNLGFFKDLDVSKTTSWPPLVVAELIFLLARGADAVHDEEQISAILSATIKTVQAELKKHPTNTELTLFWLANIFGLRNCIQEFGGGQGSQETVAEEEEVYYLENYDVSLFRPLLTDLLTLTFHRLMANIRETVFPPSVITGALLEYEPIPNLSCQALTASRSGGLQPQNTWLRRLPHFQRFTKNLDRVFEFVTAQAADTYLVWHVFYQIFYYITASALNTILLRKDLCNWARGAQIRHNLATLETWLSERDLIPDGPNQESNGAPGEGRQLREILSSLIQVCLILQSKKGASDKTTIESVCQLCPNLTISQVTRLLSRCTMVDGVEEQAQPEFLHAVRRRLRELRPEASCKTLCCGIEVSQSTLLLDSNNIDSLGEIPFRPLPNSLASFKIPTELDDLSQFIVTIET
;
A
#
# COMPACT_ATOMS: atom_id res chain seq x y z
N MET A 1 17.52 50.31 -17.21
CA MET A 1 16.33 50.79 -16.48
C MET A 1 15.91 49.68 -15.53
N THR A 2 16.05 49.94 -14.23
CA THR A 2 15.73 49.03 -13.13
C THR A 2 14.21 48.90 -13.01
N VAL A 3 13.66 47.75 -13.40
CA VAL A 3 12.24 47.46 -13.19
C VAL A 3 12.04 47.08 -11.73
N SER A 4 11.16 47.80 -11.04
CA SER A 4 10.79 47.60 -9.64
C SER A 4 10.13 46.23 -9.45
N PRO A 5 10.45 45.47 -8.39
CA PRO A 5 9.89 44.13 -8.13
C PRO A 5 8.43 44.13 -7.61
N TYR A 6 7.74 45.28 -7.63
CA TYR A 6 6.41 45.45 -7.04
C TYR A 6 5.33 45.98 -8.00
N PHE A 7 5.59 45.99 -9.31
CA PHE A 7 4.54 46.33 -10.27
C PHE A 7 3.76 45.08 -10.64
N LEU A 8 2.61 44.90 -9.97
CA LEU A 8 1.57 44.00 -10.45
C LEU A 8 1.14 44.47 -11.85
N ASP A 9 1.13 43.56 -12.83
CA ASP A 9 0.68 43.87 -14.19
C ASP A 9 -0.82 44.27 -14.17
N ALA A 10 -1.27 45.06 -15.14
CA ALA A 10 -2.66 45.50 -15.24
C ALA A 10 -3.65 44.31 -15.23
N ARG A 11 -3.22 43.16 -15.76
CA ARG A 11 -3.97 41.89 -15.70
C ARG A 11 -4.06 41.33 -14.27
N GLN A 12 -3.00 41.44 -13.48
CA GLN A 12 -2.98 40.99 -12.07
C GLN A 12 -3.85 41.90 -11.18
N LEU A 13 -3.90 43.21 -11.44
CA LEU A 13 -4.80 44.14 -10.74
C LEU A 13 -6.28 43.88 -11.05
N ILE A 14 -6.60 43.55 -12.30
CA ILE A 14 -7.97 43.17 -12.70
C ILE A 14 -8.38 41.86 -12.04
N ALA A 15 -7.49 40.87 -12.02
CA ALA A 15 -7.76 39.56 -11.44
C ALA A 15 -7.90 39.59 -9.91
N ILE A 16 -7.11 40.41 -9.20
CA ILE A 16 -7.27 40.65 -7.75
C ILE A 16 -8.61 41.35 -7.45
N SER A 17 -9.05 42.27 -8.31
CA SER A 17 -10.33 42.98 -8.13
C SER A 17 -11.57 42.09 -8.31
N GLN A 18 -11.40 40.92 -8.93
CA GLN A 18 -12.48 39.96 -9.23
C GLN A 18 -12.64 38.86 -8.17
N SER A 19 -11.71 38.71 -7.21
CA SER A 19 -11.87 37.74 -6.12
C SER A 19 -13.00 38.16 -5.18
N ARG A 20 -14.10 37.41 -5.16
CA ARG A 20 -15.26 37.69 -4.30
C ARG A 20 -15.07 37.03 -2.93
N MET A 21 -15.21 37.81 -1.88
CA MET A 21 -15.44 37.30 -0.52
C MET A 21 -16.94 37.03 -0.35
N ASP A 22 -17.32 35.91 0.25
CA ASP A 22 -18.70 35.67 0.64
C ASP A 22 -19.11 36.52 1.86
N SER A 23 -20.41 36.56 2.18
CA SER A 23 -20.96 37.38 3.28
C SER A 23 -20.47 36.98 4.68
N THR A 24 -19.65 35.92 4.77
CA THR A 24 -19.04 35.43 6.01
C THR A 24 -17.54 35.73 6.11
N GLY A 25 -16.94 36.34 5.08
CA GLY A 25 -15.50 36.61 5.01
C GLY A 25 -14.66 35.37 4.69
N ILE A 26 -15.29 34.31 4.18
CA ILE A 26 -14.65 33.11 3.67
C ILE A 26 -14.54 33.26 2.14
N HIS A 27 -13.46 32.75 1.56
CA HIS A 27 -13.33 32.73 0.10
C HIS A 27 -14.12 31.54 -0.46
N ASP A 28 -15.24 31.81 -1.11
CA ASP A 28 -16.04 30.79 -1.79
C ASP A 28 -15.43 30.50 -3.18
N PHE A 29 -14.64 29.43 -3.25
CA PHE A 29 -14.04 28.93 -4.49
C PHE A 29 -14.92 27.89 -5.20
N SER A 30 -16.21 27.81 -4.87
CA SER A 30 -17.19 26.98 -5.60
C SER A 30 -17.07 27.26 -7.11
N PRO A 31 -16.67 26.28 -7.93
CA PRO A 31 -16.55 26.46 -9.37
C PRO A 31 -17.96 26.48 -9.98
N LYS A 32 -18.62 27.63 -9.89
CA LYS A 32 -19.80 27.95 -10.68
C LYS A 32 -19.43 29.01 -11.72
N VAL A 33 -18.38 28.73 -12.51
CA VAL A 33 -17.81 29.55 -13.60
C VAL A 33 -16.64 30.46 -13.17
N GLY A 34 -15.63 29.87 -12.50
CA GLY A 34 -14.33 30.51 -12.31
C GLY A 34 -13.21 29.46 -12.28
N MET A 35 -12.31 29.46 -13.26
CA MET A 35 -11.16 28.54 -13.31
C MET A 35 -10.02 29.04 -12.41
N LEU A 36 -9.35 28.14 -11.70
CA LEU A 36 -8.21 28.49 -10.84
C LEU A 36 -6.94 28.58 -11.68
N ARG A 37 -6.20 29.69 -11.59
CA ARG A 37 -4.90 29.88 -12.25
C ARG A 37 -3.85 30.31 -11.24
N CYS A 38 -2.61 29.87 -11.44
CA CYS A 38 -1.47 30.37 -10.69
C CYS A 38 -1.03 31.76 -11.19
N LEU A 39 -0.62 32.64 -10.29
CA LEU A 39 0.04 33.89 -10.65
C LEU A 39 1.36 33.59 -11.40
N GLU A 40 1.59 34.33 -12.49
CA GLU A 40 2.77 34.17 -13.32
C GLU A 40 4.07 34.30 -12.49
N GLY A 41 4.93 33.29 -12.56
CA GLY A 41 6.19 33.22 -11.81
C GLY A 41 6.04 32.72 -10.36
N GLN A 42 4.83 32.40 -9.91
CA GLN A 42 4.56 31.84 -8.58
C GLN A 42 4.33 30.32 -8.56
N GLU A 43 4.51 29.64 -9.69
CA GLU A 43 4.24 28.20 -9.84
C GLU A 43 5.12 27.37 -8.91
N ALA A 44 6.44 27.61 -8.92
CA ALA A 44 7.37 26.89 -8.06
C ALA A 44 7.18 27.20 -6.57
N PRO A 45 7.01 28.47 -6.13
CA PRO A 45 6.63 28.80 -4.75
C PRO A 45 5.33 28.15 -4.28
N LEU A 46 4.28 28.16 -5.12
CA LEU A 46 3.00 27.53 -4.82
C LEU A 46 3.17 26.03 -4.59
N ILE A 47 3.85 25.34 -5.51
CA ILE A 47 4.08 23.90 -5.40
C ILE A 47 4.97 23.57 -4.20
N HIS A 48 5.97 24.42 -3.93
CA HIS A 48 6.83 24.24 -2.76
C HIS A 48 6.04 24.36 -1.45
N ARG A 49 5.16 25.36 -1.33
CA ARG A 49 4.27 25.53 -0.18
C ARG A 49 3.28 24.37 -0.03
N LEU A 50 2.74 23.87 -1.14
CA LEU A 50 1.80 22.75 -1.17
C LEU A 50 2.47 21.44 -0.77
N VAL A 51 3.70 21.20 -1.22
CA VAL A 51 4.41 19.93 -0.99
C VAL A 51 5.15 19.90 0.36
N LYS A 52 5.80 21.01 0.73
CA LYS A 52 6.73 21.06 1.88
C LYS A 52 6.14 21.71 3.12
N GLY A 53 4.95 22.29 3.04
CA GLY A 53 4.31 22.94 4.17
C GLY A 53 4.74 24.40 4.39
N ASN A 54 4.36 24.95 5.54
CA ASN A 54 4.34 26.40 5.77
C ASN A 54 5.76 26.95 6.03
N PRO A 55 6.20 28.04 5.36
CA PRO A 55 7.44 28.70 5.74
C PRO A 55 7.36 29.19 7.20
N TYR A 56 8.43 29.04 7.97
CA TYR A 56 8.48 29.68 9.28
C TYR A 56 8.32 31.19 9.10
N PHE A 57 7.31 31.78 9.74
CA PHE A 57 6.95 33.21 9.64
C PHE A 57 8.14 34.16 9.87
N PHE A 58 9.18 33.71 10.58
CA PHE A 58 10.40 34.47 10.87
C PHE A 58 11.54 34.28 9.85
N PHE A 59 11.45 33.27 8.99
CA PHE A 59 12.56 32.79 8.15
C PHE A 59 12.19 32.66 6.67
N GLN A 60 11.18 33.40 6.20
CA GLN A 60 10.78 33.43 4.77
C GLN A 60 11.96 33.68 3.83
N ASN A 61 12.96 34.46 4.27
CA ASN A 61 14.20 34.76 3.52
C ASN A 61 15.34 33.73 3.72
N LEU A 62 15.18 32.76 4.64
CA LEU A 62 16.20 31.77 5.02
C LEU A 62 15.82 30.34 4.61
N GLY A 63 14.65 30.13 3.98
CA GLY A 63 14.27 28.85 3.38
C GLY A 63 13.94 27.72 4.37
N PHE A 64 13.62 28.05 5.63
CA PHE A 64 13.17 27.07 6.62
C PHE A 64 11.65 26.87 6.55
N PHE A 65 11.24 25.70 6.08
CA PHE A 65 9.84 25.29 6.00
C PHE A 65 9.52 24.31 7.14
N LYS A 66 8.34 24.43 7.74
CA LYS A 66 7.78 23.38 8.57
C LYS A 66 7.20 22.32 7.64
N ASP A 67 7.74 21.11 7.70
CA ASP A 67 7.28 19.97 6.90
C ASP A 67 5.76 19.80 7.02
N LEU A 68 5.10 19.36 5.94
CA LEU A 68 3.66 19.12 5.90
C LEU A 68 3.24 18.15 7.03
N ASP A 69 2.30 18.58 7.87
CA ASP A 69 1.78 17.74 8.95
C ASP A 69 0.73 16.77 8.41
N VAL A 70 1.19 15.62 7.95
CA VAL A 70 0.40 14.57 7.30
C VAL A 70 -0.70 14.01 8.23
N SER A 71 -0.57 14.18 9.55
CA SER A 71 -1.62 13.75 10.49
C SER A 71 -2.91 14.56 10.35
N LYS A 72 -2.84 15.78 9.80
CA LYS A 72 -4.00 16.64 9.58
C LYS A 72 -4.64 16.43 8.21
N THR A 73 -3.95 15.78 7.29
CA THR A 73 -4.48 15.58 5.94
C THR A 73 -5.57 14.52 5.91
N THR A 74 -5.74 13.72 6.97
CA THR A 74 -6.83 12.74 7.08
C THR A 74 -8.21 13.39 7.21
N SER A 75 -8.30 14.67 7.59
CA SER A 75 -9.56 15.42 7.59
C SER A 75 -9.82 16.18 6.28
N TRP A 76 -8.87 16.17 5.35
CA TRP A 76 -9.06 16.81 4.04
C TRP A 76 -9.88 15.91 3.12
N PRO A 77 -10.58 16.48 2.12
CA PRO A 77 -11.14 15.68 1.04
C PRO A 77 -10.04 14.82 0.39
N PRO A 78 -10.31 13.54 0.09
CA PRO A 78 -9.36 12.66 -0.59
C PRO A 78 -8.90 13.29 -1.91
N LEU A 79 -7.63 13.13 -2.26
CA LEU A 79 -7.03 13.62 -3.52
C LEU A 79 -7.09 15.14 -3.75
N VAL A 80 -7.43 15.95 -2.75
CA VAL A 80 -7.56 17.41 -2.89
C VAL A 80 -6.32 18.10 -3.48
N VAL A 81 -5.12 17.60 -3.18
CA VAL A 81 -3.88 18.18 -3.71
C VAL A 81 -3.72 17.83 -5.19
N ALA A 82 -4.08 16.61 -5.59
CA ALA A 82 -4.10 16.21 -6.99
C ALA A 82 -5.12 17.02 -7.82
N GLU A 83 -6.33 17.16 -7.30
CA GLU A 83 -7.41 17.93 -7.91
C GLU A 83 -7.00 19.41 -8.07
N LEU A 84 -6.40 20.02 -7.04
CA LEU A 84 -5.91 21.40 -7.10
C LEU A 84 -4.85 21.58 -8.20
N ILE A 85 -3.86 20.69 -8.27
CA ILE A 85 -2.79 20.76 -9.27
C ILE A 85 -3.37 20.63 -10.67
N PHE A 86 -4.35 19.73 -10.87
CA PHE A 86 -5.03 19.58 -12.14
C PHE A 86 -5.86 20.82 -12.51
N LEU A 87 -6.63 21.38 -11.57
CA LEU A 87 -7.40 22.60 -11.80
C LEU A 87 -6.52 23.79 -12.17
N LEU A 88 -5.34 23.93 -11.58
CA LEU A 88 -4.36 24.96 -11.94
C LEU A 88 -3.82 24.77 -13.37
N ALA A 89 -3.60 23.51 -13.79
CA ALA A 89 -3.21 23.21 -15.17
C ALA A 89 -4.37 23.52 -16.16
N ARG A 90 -5.62 23.22 -15.80
CA ARG A 90 -6.80 23.57 -16.59
C ARG A 90 -6.98 25.08 -16.73
N GLY A 91 -6.76 25.85 -15.66
CA GLY A 91 -6.81 27.31 -15.72
C GLY A 91 -5.69 27.93 -16.58
N ALA A 92 -4.51 27.30 -16.64
CA ALA A 92 -3.45 27.71 -17.55
C ALA A 92 -3.80 27.37 -19.03
N ASP A 93 -4.41 26.21 -19.27
CA ASP A 93 -4.91 25.80 -20.59
C ASP A 93 -5.96 26.79 -21.13
N ALA A 94 -6.87 27.27 -20.28
CA ALA A 94 -7.90 28.24 -20.66
C ALA A 94 -7.36 29.60 -21.11
N VAL A 95 -6.13 29.97 -20.73
CA VAL A 95 -5.47 31.23 -21.14
C VAL A 95 -4.37 30.98 -22.18
N HIS A 96 -4.29 29.78 -22.74
CA HIS A 96 -3.29 29.37 -23.71
C HIS A 96 -1.83 29.52 -23.20
N ASP A 97 -1.58 29.12 -21.95
CA ASP A 97 -0.26 29.23 -21.30
C ASP A 97 0.41 27.85 -21.12
N GLU A 98 1.05 27.34 -22.17
CA GLU A 98 1.75 26.05 -22.17
C GLU A 98 2.91 26.00 -21.16
N GLU A 99 3.64 27.12 -21.04
CA GLU A 99 4.80 27.20 -20.15
C GLU A 99 4.39 27.04 -18.70
N GLN A 100 3.27 27.64 -18.29
CA GLN A 100 2.72 27.50 -16.94
C GLN A 100 2.24 26.07 -16.65
N ILE A 101 1.57 25.39 -17.59
CA ILE A 101 1.20 23.97 -17.44
C ILE A 101 2.44 23.11 -17.17
N SER A 102 3.45 23.27 -18.04
CA SER A 102 4.71 22.51 -17.94
C SER A 102 5.46 22.83 -16.64
N ALA A 103 5.47 24.09 -16.22
CA ALA A 103 6.10 24.53 -14.97
C ALA A 103 5.42 23.91 -13.74
N ILE A 104 4.09 23.93 -13.66
CA ILE A 104 3.31 23.37 -12.55
C ILE A 104 3.54 21.85 -12.43
N LEU A 105 3.38 21.10 -13.53
CA LEU A 105 3.52 19.65 -13.51
C LEU A 105 4.98 19.21 -13.26
N SER A 106 5.95 19.87 -13.90
CA SER A 106 7.37 19.59 -13.69
C SER A 106 7.83 19.96 -12.27
N ALA A 107 7.36 21.08 -11.71
CA ALA A 107 7.66 21.47 -10.34
C ALA A 107 7.06 20.47 -9.35
N THR A 108 5.85 19.99 -9.60
CA THR A 108 5.18 18.96 -8.78
C THR A 108 6.03 17.71 -8.72
N ILE A 109 6.35 17.13 -9.88
CA ILE A 109 7.16 15.90 -9.97
C ILE A 109 8.49 16.06 -9.23
N LYS A 110 9.23 17.15 -9.50
CA LYS A 110 10.54 17.40 -8.89
C LYS A 110 10.46 17.60 -7.37
N THR A 111 9.49 18.38 -6.91
CA THR A 111 9.37 18.73 -5.49
C THR A 111 8.91 17.53 -4.66
N VAL A 112 7.93 16.77 -5.15
CA VAL A 112 7.47 15.52 -4.51
C VAL A 112 8.61 14.50 -4.46
N GLN A 113 9.36 14.32 -5.56
CA GLN A 113 10.53 13.44 -5.57
C GLN A 113 11.57 13.84 -4.53
N ALA A 114 11.84 15.14 -4.38
CA ALA A 114 12.79 15.67 -3.40
C ALA A 114 12.30 15.46 -1.96
N GLU A 115 11.02 15.69 -1.70
CA GLU A 115 10.43 15.55 -0.38
C GLU A 115 10.41 14.09 0.09
N LEU A 116 10.02 13.18 -0.79
CA LEU A 116 10.10 11.74 -0.55
C LEU A 116 11.54 11.22 -0.39
N LYS A 117 12.55 11.95 -0.90
CA LYS A 117 13.97 11.60 -0.68
C LYS A 117 14.46 12.11 0.68
N LYS A 118 13.98 13.28 1.12
CA LYS A 118 14.36 13.92 2.38
C LYS A 118 13.83 13.15 3.59
N HIS A 119 12.63 12.57 3.49
CA HIS A 119 11.97 11.86 4.58
C HIS A 119 11.78 10.37 4.26
N PRO A 120 12.87 9.59 4.15
CA PRO A 120 12.80 8.23 3.68
C PRO A 120 11.93 7.37 4.59
N THR A 121 11.94 7.54 5.92
CA THR A 121 11.25 6.66 6.86
C THR A 121 9.78 6.99 7.13
N ASN A 122 9.25 8.08 6.54
CA ASN A 122 7.90 8.55 6.81
C ASN A 122 6.86 7.83 5.93
N THR A 123 6.27 6.76 6.48
CA THR A 123 5.28 5.94 5.78
C THR A 123 4.01 6.71 5.43
N GLU A 124 3.49 7.55 6.32
CA GLU A 124 2.26 8.34 6.08
C GLU A 124 2.47 9.36 4.96
N LEU A 125 3.60 10.07 4.98
CA LEU A 125 3.95 11.00 3.88
C LEU A 125 4.07 10.26 2.54
N THR A 126 4.65 9.06 2.56
CA THR A 126 4.80 8.25 1.34
C THR A 126 3.43 7.79 0.82
N LEU A 127 2.53 7.34 1.70
CA LEU A 127 1.15 6.97 1.36
C LEU A 127 0.35 8.17 0.83
N PHE A 128 0.50 9.33 1.46
CA PHE A 128 -0.14 10.58 1.04
C PHE A 128 0.21 10.94 -0.40
N TRP A 129 1.51 10.94 -0.73
CA TRP A 129 1.96 11.24 -2.09
C TRP A 129 1.62 10.11 -3.07
N LEU A 130 1.66 8.84 -2.65
CA LEU A 130 1.22 7.73 -3.49
C LEU A 130 -0.21 7.95 -3.98
N ALA A 131 -1.13 8.29 -3.07
CA ALA A 131 -2.52 8.58 -3.40
C ALA A 131 -2.66 9.80 -4.32
N ASN A 132 -2.00 10.92 -4.01
CA ASN A 132 -2.12 12.14 -4.82
C ASN A 132 -1.44 12.02 -6.20
N ILE A 133 -0.34 11.27 -6.34
CA ILE A 133 0.27 11.00 -7.66
C ILE A 133 -0.68 10.13 -8.49
N PHE A 134 -1.31 9.12 -7.88
CA PHE A 134 -2.30 8.27 -8.53
C PHE A 134 -3.51 9.09 -8.99
N GLY A 135 -4.06 9.93 -8.10
CA GLY A 135 -5.16 10.84 -8.43
C GLY A 135 -4.82 11.79 -9.58
N LEU A 136 -3.64 12.44 -9.54
CA LEU A 136 -3.24 13.38 -10.59
C LEU A 136 -3.06 12.71 -11.95
N ARG A 137 -2.48 11.49 -11.97
CA ARG A 137 -2.40 10.67 -13.18
C ARG A 137 -3.78 10.37 -13.74
N ASN A 138 -4.74 10.02 -12.88
CA ASN A 138 -6.10 9.71 -13.29
C ASN A 138 -6.83 10.97 -13.79
N CYS A 139 -6.69 12.13 -13.14
CA CYS A 139 -7.22 13.41 -13.66
C CYS A 139 -6.72 13.68 -15.09
N ILE A 140 -5.42 13.51 -15.34
CA ILE A 140 -4.81 13.70 -16.67
C ILE A 140 -5.29 12.63 -17.67
N GLN A 141 -5.61 11.42 -17.21
CA GLN A 141 -6.16 10.38 -18.07
C GLN A 141 -7.62 10.67 -18.43
N GLU A 142 -8.41 11.13 -17.47
CA GLU A 142 -9.83 11.43 -17.60
C GLU A 142 -10.06 12.67 -18.46
N PHE A 143 -9.46 13.80 -18.08
CA PHE A 143 -9.73 15.12 -18.66
C PHE A 143 -8.69 15.59 -19.68
N GLY A 144 -7.62 14.82 -19.92
CA GLY A 144 -6.52 15.20 -20.83
C GLY A 144 -6.77 14.91 -22.32
N GLY A 145 -8.01 14.70 -22.75
CA GLY A 145 -8.37 14.64 -24.19
C GLY A 145 -8.02 13.34 -24.94
N GLY A 146 -7.77 12.22 -24.25
CA GLY A 146 -7.51 10.92 -24.92
C GLY A 146 -8.79 10.22 -25.38
N GLN A 147 -8.78 9.62 -26.58
CA GLN A 147 -9.93 8.95 -27.24
C GLN A 147 -10.57 7.76 -26.48
N GLY A 148 -10.14 7.44 -25.25
CA GLY A 148 -10.67 6.32 -24.44
C GLY A 148 -11.46 6.73 -23.19
N SER A 149 -11.56 8.03 -22.87
CA SER A 149 -12.09 8.51 -21.57
C SER A 149 -13.49 9.14 -21.66
N GLN A 150 -14.05 9.31 -22.87
CA GLN A 150 -15.25 10.15 -23.07
C GLN A 150 -16.58 9.46 -22.73
N GLU A 151 -16.64 8.14 -22.56
CA GLU A 151 -17.91 7.42 -22.37
C GLU A 151 -18.46 7.48 -20.93
N THR A 152 -17.72 8.00 -19.95
CA THR A 152 -18.08 7.93 -18.52
C THR A 152 -18.27 9.27 -17.79
N VAL A 153 -17.95 10.40 -18.43
CA VAL A 153 -17.96 11.72 -17.77
C VAL A 153 -19.33 12.37 -17.92
N ALA A 154 -19.86 12.92 -16.82
CA ALA A 154 -21.16 13.61 -16.83
C ALA A 154 -21.08 14.93 -17.62
N GLU A 155 -22.17 15.34 -18.27
CA GLU A 155 -22.25 16.59 -19.06
C GLU A 155 -21.82 17.84 -18.24
N GLU A 156 -22.02 17.82 -16.92
CA GLU A 156 -21.63 18.91 -16.01
C GLU A 156 -20.11 19.05 -15.80
N GLU A 157 -19.33 18.02 -16.13
CA GLU A 157 -17.87 17.98 -15.94
C GLU A 157 -17.07 18.20 -17.24
N GLU A 158 -17.76 18.36 -18.37
CA GLU A 158 -17.10 18.62 -19.66
C GLU A 158 -16.25 19.91 -19.65
N VAL A 159 -16.61 20.87 -18.80
CA VAL A 159 -15.88 22.13 -18.61
C VAL A 159 -14.41 21.90 -18.19
N TYR A 160 -14.11 20.76 -17.56
CA TYR A 160 -12.77 20.44 -17.07
C TYR A 160 -11.87 19.77 -18.10
N TYR A 161 -12.37 19.43 -19.30
CA TYR A 161 -11.52 18.92 -20.36
C TYR A 161 -10.47 19.96 -20.77
N LEU A 162 -9.24 19.49 -20.99
CA LEU A 162 -8.20 20.31 -21.62
C LEU A 162 -8.52 20.43 -23.12
N GLU A 163 -8.54 21.67 -23.61
CA GLU A 163 -8.95 21.96 -24.99
C GLU A 163 -7.76 22.30 -25.90
N ASN A 164 -6.71 22.91 -25.33
CA ASN A 164 -5.64 23.52 -26.11
C ASN A 164 -4.35 22.70 -26.12
N TYR A 165 -3.98 22.09 -25.00
CA TYR A 165 -2.70 21.38 -24.85
C TYR A 165 -2.84 19.91 -24.45
N ASP A 166 -2.02 19.07 -25.08
CA ASP A 166 -1.91 17.65 -24.73
C ASP A 166 -0.90 17.44 -23.59
N VAL A 167 -1.42 17.08 -22.43
CA VAL A 167 -0.64 16.74 -21.22
C VAL A 167 -0.30 15.25 -21.14
N SER A 168 -0.59 14.46 -22.17
CA SER A 168 -0.37 13.01 -22.20
C SER A 168 1.08 12.60 -21.90
N LEU A 169 2.05 13.45 -22.26
CA LEU A 169 3.49 13.25 -22.03
C LEU A 169 3.85 13.15 -20.54
N PHE A 170 3.03 13.72 -19.65
CA PHE A 170 3.23 13.63 -18.21
C PHE A 170 2.71 12.33 -17.60
N ARG A 171 1.82 11.59 -18.28
CA ARG A 171 1.30 10.30 -17.80
C ARG A 171 2.38 9.25 -17.52
N PRO A 172 3.34 8.96 -18.44
CA PRO A 172 4.43 8.03 -18.16
C PRO A 172 5.33 8.54 -17.02
N LEU A 173 5.61 9.85 -16.95
CA LEU A 173 6.42 10.44 -15.87
C LEU A 173 5.76 10.27 -14.49
N LEU A 174 4.45 10.46 -14.40
CA LEU A 174 3.68 10.22 -13.18
C LEU A 174 3.59 8.73 -12.84
N THR A 175 3.53 7.86 -13.84
CA THR A 175 3.54 6.40 -13.66
C THR A 175 4.88 5.92 -13.09
N ASP A 176 6.00 6.46 -13.60
CA ASP A 176 7.33 6.20 -13.07
C ASP A 176 7.47 6.73 -11.64
N LEU A 177 6.98 7.94 -11.38
CA LEU A 177 6.97 8.52 -10.03
C LEU A 177 6.13 7.70 -9.05
N LEU A 178 4.95 7.23 -9.48
CA LEU A 178 4.08 6.37 -8.68
C LEU A 178 4.78 5.05 -8.34
N THR A 179 5.38 4.42 -9.34
CA THR A 179 6.16 3.18 -9.18
C THR A 179 7.31 3.39 -8.20
N LEU A 180 8.10 4.45 -8.35
CA LEU A 180 9.19 4.79 -7.42
C LEU A 180 8.69 5.03 -5.99
N THR A 181 7.55 5.71 -5.85
CA THR A 181 6.94 5.99 -4.55
C THR A 181 6.44 4.71 -3.89
N PHE A 182 5.84 3.80 -4.64
CA PHE A 182 5.41 2.48 -4.16
C PHE A 182 6.59 1.61 -3.71
N HIS A 183 7.69 1.60 -4.46
CA HIS A 183 8.91 0.90 -4.04
C HIS A 183 9.47 1.45 -2.72
N ARG A 184 9.46 2.77 -2.54
CA ARG A 184 9.86 3.40 -1.27
C ARG A 184 8.90 3.07 -0.13
N LEU A 185 7.60 3.10 -0.38
CA LEU A 185 6.60 2.67 0.59
C LEU A 185 6.90 1.26 1.08
N MET A 186 7.14 0.33 0.16
CA MET A 186 7.43 -1.05 0.51
C MET A 186 8.77 -1.20 1.25
N ALA A 187 9.80 -0.41 0.93
CA ALA A 187 11.04 -0.39 1.72
C ALA A 187 10.77 0.06 3.17
N ASN A 188 10.00 1.13 3.35
CA ASN A 188 9.63 1.65 4.67
C ASN A 188 8.80 0.64 5.47
N ILE A 189 7.85 0.00 4.81
CA ILE A 189 7.03 -1.03 5.42
C ILE A 189 7.89 -2.17 5.97
N ARG A 190 8.95 -2.57 5.26
CA ARG A 190 9.86 -3.63 5.70
C ARG A 190 10.78 -3.20 6.84
N GLU A 191 11.25 -1.95 6.83
CA GLU A 191 12.24 -1.49 7.80
C GLU A 191 11.61 -0.98 9.10
N THR A 192 10.49 -0.26 9.00
CA THR A 192 9.91 0.50 10.12
C THR A 192 8.58 -0.09 10.61
N VAL A 193 7.68 -0.43 9.69
CA VAL A 193 6.30 -0.84 10.01
C VAL A 193 6.24 -2.31 10.44
N PHE A 194 6.71 -3.22 9.60
CA PHE A 194 6.73 -4.66 9.81
C PHE A 194 8.13 -5.26 9.68
N PRO A 195 9.11 -4.85 10.52
CA PRO A 195 10.42 -5.47 10.50
C PRO A 195 10.31 -6.99 10.76
N PRO A 196 11.26 -7.82 10.24
CA PRO A 196 11.18 -9.27 10.37
C PRO A 196 11.04 -9.78 11.81
N SER A 197 11.59 -9.04 12.78
CA SER A 197 11.44 -9.32 14.21
C SER A 197 9.99 -9.16 14.70
N VAL A 198 9.26 -8.16 14.21
CA VAL A 198 7.85 -7.93 14.52
C VAL A 198 6.99 -9.02 13.87
N ILE A 199 7.22 -9.34 12.60
CA ILE A 199 6.50 -10.43 11.91
C ILE A 199 6.71 -11.76 12.65
N THR A 200 7.97 -12.11 12.92
CA THR A 200 8.30 -13.36 13.63
C THR A 200 7.72 -13.38 15.04
N GLY A 201 7.85 -12.28 15.79
CA GLY A 201 7.36 -12.16 17.15
C GLY A 201 5.84 -12.24 17.22
N ALA A 202 5.12 -11.57 16.32
CA ALA A 202 3.67 -11.47 16.30
C ALA A 202 2.99 -12.69 15.68
N LEU A 203 3.48 -13.19 14.55
CA LEU A 203 2.81 -14.24 13.78
C LEU A 203 3.26 -15.66 14.20
N LEU A 204 4.55 -15.83 14.50
CA LEU A 204 5.16 -17.16 14.69
C LEU A 204 5.43 -17.52 16.15
N GLU A 205 5.78 -16.55 16.99
CA GLU A 205 6.18 -16.80 18.37
C GLU A 205 5.13 -16.41 19.43
N TYR A 206 4.18 -15.53 19.07
CA TYR A 206 3.09 -15.13 19.94
C TYR A 206 2.09 -16.28 20.14
N GLU A 207 1.88 -16.67 21.39
CA GLU A 207 1.18 -17.88 21.80
C GLU A 207 -0.08 -17.53 22.62
N PRO A 208 -1.22 -17.20 21.96
CA PRO A 208 -2.42 -16.77 22.65
C PRO A 208 -3.27 -17.92 23.23
N ILE A 209 -3.04 -19.16 22.80
CA ILE A 209 -3.85 -20.32 23.18
C ILE A 209 -3.35 -20.84 24.54
N PRO A 210 -4.16 -20.79 25.61
CA PRO A 210 -3.76 -21.29 26.92
C PRO A 210 -3.49 -22.80 26.86
N ASN A 211 -2.43 -23.25 27.53
CA ASN A 211 -2.07 -24.67 27.67
C ASN A 211 -1.74 -25.42 26.36
N LEU A 212 -1.64 -24.73 25.22
CA LEU A 212 -1.10 -25.30 24.00
C LEU A 212 0.42 -25.37 24.17
N SER A 213 0.93 -26.53 24.61
CA SER A 213 2.35 -26.76 24.92
C SER A 213 3.28 -26.52 23.70
N CYS A 214 3.60 -25.26 23.40
CA CYS A 214 4.77 -24.85 22.59
C CYS A 214 6.02 -24.64 23.47
N GLN A 215 5.87 -24.79 24.78
CA GLN A 215 6.81 -24.32 25.79
C GLN A 215 7.81 -25.40 26.13
N ALA A 216 9.08 -25.18 25.75
CA ALA A 216 10.18 -25.80 26.47
C ALA A 216 10.05 -25.38 27.93
N LEU A 217 9.74 -26.35 28.79
CA LEU A 217 9.70 -26.13 30.23
C LEU A 217 11.14 -25.86 30.71
N THR A 218 11.34 -24.76 31.43
CA THR A 218 12.65 -24.42 32.00
C THR A 218 12.68 -24.77 33.47
N ALA A 219 13.77 -25.39 33.94
CA ALA A 219 13.92 -25.69 35.36
C ALA A 219 14.00 -24.39 36.16
N SER A 220 13.06 -24.20 37.09
CA SER A 220 13.04 -23.09 38.03
C SER A 220 14.21 -23.20 39.01
N ARG A 221 14.75 -22.04 39.42
CA ARG A 221 15.74 -21.95 40.51
C ARG A 221 15.20 -22.43 41.85
N SER A 222 13.87 -22.52 42.02
CA SER A 222 13.18 -23.04 43.20
C SER A 222 12.78 -24.51 43.11
N GLY A 223 13.20 -25.22 42.05
CA GLY A 223 12.74 -26.58 41.74
C GLY A 223 11.37 -26.58 41.03
N GLY A 224 11.23 -27.41 40.00
CA GLY A 224 10.03 -27.49 39.16
C GLY A 224 10.24 -26.96 37.75
N LEU A 225 9.40 -27.42 36.82
CA LEU A 225 9.38 -27.01 35.42
C LEU A 225 8.46 -25.79 35.28
N GLN A 226 9.01 -24.64 34.86
CA GLN A 226 8.24 -23.42 34.64
C GLN A 226 8.01 -23.18 33.15
N PRO A 227 6.76 -22.86 32.76
CA PRO A 227 6.45 -22.43 31.41
C PRO A 227 7.27 -21.17 31.06
N GLN A 228 7.98 -21.20 29.95
CA GLN A 228 8.61 -20.00 29.42
C GLN A 228 7.46 -19.10 28.95
N ASN A 229 7.16 -18.00 29.67
CA ASN A 229 6.06 -17.07 29.38
C ASN A 229 6.23 -16.32 28.03
N THR A 230 6.29 -17.06 26.92
CA THR A 230 6.45 -16.62 25.53
C THR A 230 5.36 -15.65 25.12
N TRP A 231 4.11 -15.90 25.57
CA TRP A 231 2.97 -15.00 25.36
C TRP A 231 3.24 -13.58 25.89
N LEU A 232 3.58 -13.42 27.17
CA LEU A 232 3.86 -12.10 27.77
C LEU A 232 5.00 -11.37 27.06
N ARG A 233 6.02 -12.11 26.62
CA ARG A 233 7.19 -11.53 25.93
C ARG A 233 6.86 -11.07 24.50
N ARG A 234 5.93 -11.75 23.82
CA ARG A 234 5.61 -11.51 22.41
C ARG A 234 4.32 -10.73 22.18
N LEU A 235 3.48 -10.58 23.21
CA LEU A 235 2.30 -9.72 23.18
C LEU A 235 2.58 -8.29 22.67
N PRO A 236 3.69 -7.60 23.06
CA PRO A 236 4.00 -6.29 22.51
C PRO A 236 4.27 -6.30 21.00
N HIS A 237 4.81 -7.40 20.46
CA HIS A 237 5.04 -7.54 19.02
C HIS A 237 3.71 -7.70 18.29
N PHE A 238 2.81 -8.53 18.83
CA PHE A 238 1.45 -8.71 18.30
C PHE A 238 0.65 -7.40 18.32
N GLN A 239 0.63 -6.70 19.45
CA GLN A 239 -0.04 -5.39 19.57
C GLN A 239 0.54 -4.34 18.62
N ARG A 240 1.87 -4.30 18.47
CA ARG A 240 2.52 -3.41 17.49
C ARG A 240 2.12 -3.78 16.07
N PHE A 241 2.07 -5.07 15.74
CA PHE A 241 1.70 -5.56 14.42
C PHE A 241 0.26 -5.17 14.06
N THR A 242 -0.71 -5.44 14.94
CA THR A 242 -2.12 -5.10 14.69
C THR A 242 -2.33 -3.59 14.60
N LYS A 243 -1.75 -2.82 15.54
CA LYS A 243 -1.84 -1.34 15.50
C LYS A 243 -1.23 -0.76 14.23
N ASN A 244 -0.15 -1.35 13.72
CA ASN A 244 0.47 -0.90 12.48
C ASN A 244 -0.40 -1.22 11.25
N LEU A 245 -1.08 -2.37 11.22
CA LEU A 245 -2.07 -2.67 10.18
C LEU A 245 -3.22 -1.67 10.21
N ASP A 246 -3.79 -1.41 11.39
CA ASP A 246 -4.87 -0.44 11.57
C ASP A 246 -4.46 0.95 11.10
N ARG A 247 -3.29 1.44 11.55
CA ARG A 247 -2.77 2.76 11.16
C ARG A 247 -2.59 2.89 9.65
N VAL A 248 -2.01 1.87 9.00
CA VAL A 248 -1.82 1.91 7.53
C VAL A 248 -3.16 1.89 6.81
N PHE A 249 -4.11 1.08 7.27
CA PHE A 249 -5.45 0.98 6.69
C PHE A 249 -6.22 2.30 6.82
N GLU A 250 -6.38 2.79 8.04
CA GLU A 250 -7.09 4.05 8.33
C GLU A 250 -6.50 5.21 7.51
N PHE A 251 -5.17 5.28 7.43
CA PHE A 251 -4.51 6.33 6.69
C PHE A 251 -4.71 6.21 5.16
N VAL A 252 -4.49 5.03 4.57
CA VAL A 252 -4.63 4.86 3.11
C VAL A 252 -6.07 5.05 2.66
N THR A 253 -7.05 4.56 3.43
CA THR A 253 -8.48 4.74 3.12
C THR A 253 -8.92 6.19 3.27
N ALA A 254 -8.34 6.95 4.21
CA ALA A 254 -8.63 8.38 4.33
C ALA A 254 -8.06 9.21 3.16
N GLN A 255 -6.91 8.81 2.60
CA GLN A 255 -6.24 9.54 1.50
C GLN A 255 -6.67 9.08 0.10
N ALA A 256 -7.10 7.82 -0.04
CA ALA A 256 -7.49 7.19 -1.29
C ALA A 256 -8.88 6.58 -1.14
N ALA A 257 -9.89 7.30 -1.62
CA ALA A 257 -11.26 6.78 -1.69
C ALA A 257 -11.45 5.67 -2.75
N ASP A 258 -10.41 5.37 -3.53
CA ASP A 258 -10.40 4.26 -4.49
C ASP A 258 -9.94 2.94 -3.85
N THR A 259 -10.78 1.91 -3.99
CA THR A 259 -10.54 0.58 -3.40
C THR A 259 -9.36 -0.14 -4.04
N TYR A 260 -9.04 0.16 -5.30
CA TYR A 260 -7.96 -0.50 -6.02
C TYR A 260 -6.58 -0.17 -5.43
N LEU A 261 -6.28 1.11 -5.18
CA LEU A 261 -4.99 1.49 -4.57
C LEU A 261 -4.82 0.90 -3.17
N VAL A 262 -5.89 0.93 -2.36
CA VAL A 262 -5.91 0.32 -1.02
C VAL A 262 -5.61 -1.17 -1.12
N TRP A 263 -6.31 -1.88 -2.01
CA TRP A 263 -6.11 -3.31 -2.20
C TRP A 263 -4.68 -3.64 -2.63
N HIS A 264 -4.10 -2.91 -3.60
CA HIS A 264 -2.73 -3.15 -4.06
C HIS A 264 -1.67 -2.96 -2.97
N VAL A 265 -1.82 -1.93 -2.15
CA VAL A 265 -0.95 -1.70 -0.99
C VAL A 265 -1.02 -2.90 -0.04
N PHE A 266 -2.22 -3.37 0.29
CA PHE A 266 -2.40 -4.50 1.19
C PHE A 266 -1.97 -5.84 0.59
N TYR A 267 -2.20 -6.07 -0.69
CA TYR A 267 -1.70 -7.24 -1.41
C TYR A 267 -0.18 -7.39 -1.23
N GLN A 268 0.55 -6.31 -1.50
CA GLN A 268 2.00 -6.31 -1.41
C GLN A 268 2.52 -6.41 0.05
N ILE A 269 1.81 -5.81 1.01
CA ILE A 269 2.09 -5.97 2.45
C ILE A 269 1.93 -7.43 2.87
N PHE A 270 0.81 -8.06 2.50
CA PHE A 270 0.51 -9.44 2.88
C PHE A 270 1.41 -10.44 2.17
N TYR A 271 1.81 -10.18 0.92
CA TYR A 271 2.88 -10.94 0.26
C TYR A 271 4.16 -10.89 1.09
N TYR A 272 4.63 -9.70 1.46
CA TYR A 272 5.85 -9.53 2.23
C TYR A 272 5.79 -10.25 3.59
N ILE A 273 4.70 -10.08 4.34
CA ILE A 273 4.49 -10.72 5.65
C ILE A 273 4.51 -12.24 5.50
N THR A 274 3.77 -12.76 4.52
CA THR A 274 3.61 -14.20 4.30
C THR A 274 4.91 -14.85 3.83
N ALA A 275 5.60 -14.25 2.86
CA ALA A 275 6.89 -14.72 2.37
C ALA A 275 7.96 -14.69 3.48
N SER A 276 8.01 -13.61 4.28
CA SER A 276 8.94 -13.49 5.40
C SER A 276 8.69 -14.55 6.48
N ALA A 277 7.42 -14.78 6.81
CA ALA A 277 7.03 -15.81 7.77
C ALA A 277 7.33 -17.22 7.26
N LEU A 278 7.02 -17.52 6.00
CA LEU A 278 7.30 -18.81 5.37
C LEU A 278 8.80 -19.11 5.37
N ASN A 279 9.62 -18.14 4.93
CA ASN A 279 11.07 -18.24 4.96
C ASN A 279 11.59 -18.53 6.38
N THR A 280 11.04 -17.84 7.38
CA THR A 280 11.43 -18.02 8.78
C THR A 280 11.11 -19.43 9.28
N ILE A 281 9.92 -19.97 8.98
CA ILE A 281 9.53 -21.34 9.33
C ILE A 281 10.47 -22.36 8.65
N LEU A 282 10.75 -22.19 7.35
CA LEU A 282 11.64 -23.10 6.61
C LEU A 282 13.09 -23.08 7.13
N LEU A 283 13.50 -21.98 7.78
CA LEU A 283 14.83 -21.77 8.35
C LEU A 283 14.95 -22.09 9.84
N ARG A 284 13.85 -22.26 10.59
CA ARG A 284 13.86 -22.52 12.04
C ARG A 284 13.15 -23.81 12.43
N LYS A 285 13.88 -24.74 13.06
CA LYS A 285 13.33 -26.05 13.49
C LYS A 285 12.34 -25.92 14.66
N ASP A 286 12.54 -24.95 15.54
CA ASP A 286 11.70 -24.70 16.72
C ASP A 286 10.27 -24.24 16.39
N LEU A 287 10.02 -23.87 15.12
CA LEU A 287 8.70 -23.49 14.60
C LEU A 287 7.99 -24.66 13.90
N CYS A 288 8.67 -25.79 13.70
CA CYS A 288 8.15 -26.93 12.95
C CYS A 288 7.70 -28.03 13.91
N ASN A 289 6.57 -27.85 14.59
CA ASN A 289 5.90 -28.90 15.38
C ASN A 289 4.38 -28.67 15.38
N TRP A 290 3.63 -29.67 15.84
CA TRP A 290 2.16 -29.61 15.88
C TRP A 290 1.63 -28.37 16.62
N ALA A 291 2.14 -28.11 17.83
CA ALA A 291 1.67 -27.01 18.67
C ALA A 291 1.89 -25.65 17.99
N ARG A 292 3.06 -25.44 17.37
CA ARG A 292 3.34 -24.26 16.55
C ARG A 292 2.42 -24.16 15.34
N GLY A 293 2.11 -25.29 14.69
CA GLY A 293 1.13 -25.33 13.59
C GLY A 293 -0.25 -24.83 14.03
N ALA A 294 -0.75 -25.29 15.19
CA ALA A 294 -2.03 -24.86 15.74
C ALA A 294 -2.02 -23.37 16.14
N GLN A 295 -0.94 -22.91 16.77
CA GLN A 295 -0.74 -21.52 17.18
C GLN A 295 -0.69 -20.56 15.97
N ILE A 296 0.14 -20.87 14.95
CA ILE A 296 0.27 -20.04 13.75
C ILE A 296 -1.06 -20.00 13.00
N ARG A 297 -1.78 -21.14 12.89
CA ARG A 297 -3.11 -21.18 12.27
C ARG A 297 -4.12 -20.24 12.94
N HIS A 298 -4.09 -20.17 14.28
CA HIS A 298 -4.93 -19.25 15.03
C HIS A 298 -4.57 -17.79 14.76
N ASN A 299 -3.28 -17.44 14.79
CA ASN A 299 -2.83 -16.08 14.48
C ASN A 299 -3.20 -15.68 13.02
N LEU A 300 -3.07 -16.61 12.07
CA LEU A 300 -3.52 -16.41 10.68
C LEU A 300 -5.03 -16.21 10.59
N ALA A 301 -5.83 -16.95 11.36
CA ALA A 301 -7.28 -16.76 11.40
C ALA A 301 -7.64 -15.34 11.87
N THR A 302 -6.92 -14.80 12.85
CA THR A 302 -7.09 -13.39 13.26
C THR A 302 -6.80 -12.41 12.13
N LEU A 303 -5.78 -12.68 11.29
CA LEU A 303 -5.50 -11.85 10.11
C LEU A 303 -6.57 -12.00 9.02
N GLU A 304 -7.07 -13.21 8.78
CA GLU A 304 -8.19 -13.46 7.87
C GLU A 304 -9.43 -12.67 8.31
N THR A 305 -9.77 -12.71 9.61
CA THR A 305 -10.88 -11.91 10.17
C THR A 305 -10.64 -10.41 10.01
N TRP A 306 -9.43 -9.92 10.31
CA TRP A 306 -9.10 -8.50 10.17
C TRP A 306 -9.27 -8.00 8.72
N LEU A 307 -8.93 -8.83 7.74
CA LEU A 307 -9.10 -8.55 6.31
C LEU A 307 -10.58 -8.57 5.88
N SER A 308 -11.36 -9.56 6.34
CA SER A 308 -12.79 -9.65 6.07
C SER A 308 -13.55 -8.46 6.67
N GLU A 309 -13.27 -8.07 7.92
CA GLU A 309 -13.91 -6.92 8.60
C GLU A 309 -13.71 -5.57 7.88
N ARG A 310 -12.78 -5.51 6.92
CA ARG A 310 -12.40 -4.30 6.16
C ARG A 310 -12.72 -4.41 4.67
N ASP A 311 -13.50 -5.41 4.27
CA ASP A 311 -13.91 -5.67 2.90
C ASP A 311 -12.72 -5.88 1.91
N LEU A 312 -11.53 -6.22 2.41
CA LEU A 312 -10.35 -6.49 1.59
C LEU A 312 -10.37 -7.92 1.01
N ILE A 313 -11.13 -8.82 1.64
CA ILE A 313 -11.46 -10.15 1.12
C ILE A 313 -12.99 -10.24 1.04
N PRO A 314 -13.57 -10.58 -0.12
CA PRO A 314 -15.01 -10.76 -0.24
C PRO A 314 -15.46 -11.96 0.61
N ASP A 315 -16.56 -11.79 1.33
CA ASP A 315 -17.11 -12.78 2.28
C ASP A 315 -17.84 -13.96 1.60
N GLY A 316 -17.85 -14.02 0.26
CA GLY A 316 -18.45 -15.14 -0.47
C GLY A 316 -17.87 -15.37 -1.87
N PRO A 317 -18.06 -16.57 -2.45
CA PRO A 317 -17.59 -16.90 -3.81
C PRO A 317 -18.24 -16.05 -4.91
N ASN A 318 -19.39 -15.43 -4.62
CA ASN A 318 -20.23 -14.68 -5.57
C ASN A 318 -20.40 -13.19 -5.23
N GLN A 319 -19.68 -12.66 -4.22
CA GLN A 319 -19.58 -11.22 -4.04
C GLN A 319 -18.33 -10.74 -4.76
N GLU A 320 -18.55 -10.16 -5.94
CA GLU A 320 -17.56 -9.26 -6.52
C GLU A 320 -17.47 -8.07 -5.56
N SER A 321 -16.31 -7.86 -4.95
CA SER A 321 -15.98 -6.60 -4.28
C SER A 321 -16.26 -5.46 -5.25
N ASN A 322 -16.59 -4.25 -4.77
CA ASN A 322 -16.73 -3.06 -5.62
C ASN A 322 -15.44 -2.68 -6.43
N GLY A 323 -14.36 -3.47 -6.29
CA GLY A 323 -13.16 -3.47 -7.14
C GLY A 323 -13.23 -4.46 -8.32
N ALA A 324 -12.13 -4.64 -9.07
CA ALA A 324 -12.16 -5.51 -10.25
C ALA A 324 -12.41 -6.99 -9.84
N PRO A 325 -13.12 -7.78 -10.67
CA PRO A 325 -13.43 -9.17 -10.36
C PRO A 325 -12.14 -10.01 -10.23
N GLY A 326 -11.80 -10.41 -8.99
CA GLY A 326 -10.70 -11.34 -8.69
C GLY A 326 -9.72 -10.88 -7.61
N GLU A 327 -9.64 -9.59 -7.32
CA GLU A 327 -8.65 -8.98 -6.42
C GLU A 327 -8.70 -9.58 -5.00
N GLY A 328 -9.86 -9.63 -4.36
CA GLY A 328 -9.94 -10.16 -3.00
C GLY A 328 -9.69 -11.68 -2.84
N ARG A 329 -9.83 -12.48 -3.92
CA ARG A 329 -9.46 -13.91 -3.89
C ARG A 329 -7.94 -14.08 -3.79
N GLN A 330 -7.18 -13.19 -4.41
CA GLN A 330 -5.71 -13.26 -4.45
C GLN A 330 -5.09 -12.97 -3.07
N LEU A 331 -5.69 -12.09 -2.25
CA LEU A 331 -5.24 -11.86 -0.86
C LEU A 331 -5.39 -13.13 0.02
N ARG A 332 -6.51 -13.85 -0.11
CA ARG A 332 -6.71 -15.13 0.58
C ARG A 332 -5.75 -16.21 0.07
N GLU A 333 -5.45 -16.22 -1.22
CA GLU A 333 -4.48 -17.13 -1.83
C GLU A 333 -3.05 -16.90 -1.32
N ILE A 334 -2.66 -15.65 -1.02
CA ILE A 334 -1.37 -15.35 -0.40
C ILE A 334 -1.25 -16.09 0.94
N LEU A 335 -2.22 -15.90 1.85
CA LEU A 335 -2.21 -16.51 3.18
C LEU A 335 -2.30 -18.04 3.12
N SER A 336 -2.88 -18.59 2.06
CA SER A 336 -3.09 -20.04 1.88
C SER A 336 -1.79 -20.84 1.96
N SER A 337 -0.65 -20.31 1.48
CA SER A 337 0.64 -21.02 1.59
C SER A 337 1.04 -21.26 3.06
N LEU A 338 0.84 -20.30 3.96
CA LEU A 338 1.10 -20.49 5.40
C LEU A 338 0.05 -21.38 6.07
N ILE A 339 -1.21 -21.30 5.65
CA ILE A 339 -2.26 -22.20 6.13
C ILE A 339 -1.89 -23.66 5.79
N GLN A 340 -1.43 -23.92 4.57
CA GLN A 340 -0.97 -25.25 4.14
C GLN A 340 0.25 -25.74 4.92
N VAL A 341 1.20 -24.84 5.26
CA VAL A 341 2.29 -25.17 6.18
C VAL A 341 1.74 -25.64 7.53
N CYS A 342 0.77 -24.92 8.10
CA CYS A 342 0.15 -25.30 9.38
C CYS A 342 -0.57 -26.65 9.29
N LEU A 343 -1.22 -26.95 8.17
CA LEU A 343 -1.88 -28.24 7.91
C LEU A 343 -0.86 -29.39 7.82
N ILE A 344 0.28 -29.17 7.15
CA ILE A 344 1.37 -30.16 7.11
C ILE A 344 1.96 -30.38 8.50
N LEU A 345 2.18 -29.31 9.28
CA LEU A 345 2.68 -29.43 10.64
C LEU A 345 1.71 -30.23 11.54
N GLN A 346 0.42 -30.19 11.26
CA GLN A 346 -0.61 -30.90 12.04
C GLN A 346 -1.02 -32.27 11.46
N SER A 347 -0.48 -32.68 10.30
CA SER A 347 -0.81 -33.96 9.67
C SER A 347 -0.08 -35.15 10.31
N LYS A 348 -0.56 -36.37 10.05
CA LYS A 348 0.11 -37.61 10.46
C LYS A 348 1.30 -37.91 9.55
N LYS A 349 2.46 -38.27 10.13
CA LYS A 349 3.75 -38.35 9.42
C LYS A 349 4.49 -39.69 9.55
N GLY A 350 4.02 -40.63 10.36
CA GLY A 350 4.76 -41.88 10.62
C GLY A 350 4.32 -43.12 9.85
N ALA A 351 3.13 -43.14 9.24
CA ALA A 351 2.72 -44.23 8.36
C ALA A 351 3.14 -43.95 6.90
N SER A 352 4.00 -44.79 6.32
CA SER A 352 4.39 -44.74 4.90
C SER A 352 3.34 -45.30 3.94
N ASP A 353 2.08 -45.37 4.38
CA ASP A 353 0.97 -45.87 3.58
C ASP A 353 0.62 -44.88 2.47
N LYS A 354 0.18 -45.42 1.34
CA LYS A 354 -0.16 -44.64 0.15
C LYS A 354 -1.18 -43.53 0.43
N THR A 355 -2.15 -43.80 1.29
CA THR A 355 -3.21 -42.84 1.68
C THR A 355 -2.65 -41.65 2.44
N THR A 356 -1.72 -41.87 3.38
CA THR A 356 -1.08 -40.79 4.14
C THR A 356 -0.25 -39.90 3.21
N ILE A 357 0.53 -40.51 2.32
CA ILE A 357 1.34 -39.80 1.32
C ILE A 357 0.46 -38.94 0.40
N GLU A 358 -0.64 -39.51 -0.11
CA GLU A 358 -1.61 -38.79 -0.96
C GLU A 358 -2.27 -37.64 -0.20
N SER A 359 -2.65 -37.85 1.07
CA SER A 359 -3.24 -36.79 1.88
C SER A 359 -2.30 -35.60 2.06
N VAL A 360 -1.01 -35.84 2.36
CA VAL A 360 -0.04 -34.75 2.51
C VAL A 360 0.17 -34.01 1.20
N CYS A 361 0.22 -34.71 0.06
CA CYS A 361 0.33 -34.07 -1.25
C CYS A 361 -0.89 -33.19 -1.60
N GLN A 362 -2.09 -33.59 -1.16
CA GLN A 362 -3.33 -32.83 -1.35
C GLN A 362 -3.42 -31.59 -0.45
N LEU A 363 -2.82 -31.62 0.74
CA LEU A 363 -2.82 -30.50 1.68
C LEU A 363 -1.97 -29.30 1.20
N CYS A 364 -1.10 -29.48 0.20
CA CYS A 364 -0.10 -28.47 -0.17
C CYS A 364 -0.07 -28.10 -1.67
N PRO A 365 -1.18 -27.62 -2.27
CA PRO A 365 -1.18 -27.18 -3.66
C PRO A 365 -0.33 -25.93 -3.92
N ASN A 366 -0.18 -25.04 -2.93
CA ASN A 366 0.47 -23.72 -3.06
C ASN A 366 1.89 -23.71 -2.44
N LEU A 367 2.52 -24.87 -2.31
CA LEU A 367 3.89 -25.03 -1.83
C LEU A 367 4.72 -25.84 -2.83
N THR A 368 5.97 -25.46 -2.99
CA THR A 368 6.90 -26.16 -3.89
C THR A 368 7.33 -27.51 -3.30
N ILE A 369 7.79 -28.42 -4.16
CA ILE A 369 8.39 -29.69 -3.73
C ILE A 369 9.51 -29.46 -2.72
N SER A 370 10.35 -28.45 -2.95
CA SER A 370 11.49 -28.12 -2.08
C SER A 370 11.04 -27.60 -0.71
N GLN A 371 9.99 -26.77 -0.67
CA GLN A 371 9.40 -26.26 0.57
C GLN A 371 8.78 -27.39 1.40
N VAL A 372 7.97 -28.27 0.78
CA VAL A 372 7.32 -29.40 1.47
C VAL A 372 8.36 -30.37 2.01
N THR A 373 9.35 -30.74 1.19
CA THR A 373 10.43 -31.65 1.61
C THR A 373 11.21 -31.06 2.78
N ARG A 374 11.53 -29.76 2.73
CA ARG A 374 12.23 -29.07 3.82
C ARG A 374 11.41 -29.06 5.10
N LEU A 375 10.14 -28.71 5.03
CA LEU A 375 9.24 -28.62 6.17
C LEU A 375 9.12 -29.98 6.87
N LEU A 376 8.83 -31.04 6.13
CA LEU A 376 8.69 -32.40 6.68
C LEU A 376 9.99 -32.89 7.33
N SER A 377 11.15 -32.62 6.71
CA SER A 377 12.46 -33.01 7.26
C SER A 377 12.82 -32.31 8.59
N ARG A 378 12.14 -31.21 8.91
CA ARG A 378 12.40 -30.36 10.07
C ARG A 378 11.34 -30.45 11.15
N CYS A 379 10.26 -31.19 10.92
CA CYS A 379 9.25 -31.44 11.93
C CYS A 379 9.91 -32.07 13.16
N THR A 380 9.82 -31.39 14.29
CA THR A 380 10.37 -31.76 15.58
C THR A 380 9.29 -32.44 16.41
N MET A 381 9.72 -33.44 17.17
CA MET A 381 8.86 -34.20 18.06
C MET A 381 8.53 -33.34 19.29
N VAL A 382 7.26 -33.28 19.66
CA VAL A 382 6.86 -32.90 21.03
C VAL A 382 6.61 -34.22 21.76
N ASP A 383 7.28 -34.40 22.90
CA ASP A 383 7.40 -35.67 23.64
C ASP A 383 6.07 -36.45 23.71
N GLY A 384 6.04 -37.64 23.09
CA GLY A 384 4.96 -38.62 23.20
C GLY A 384 3.72 -38.42 22.30
N VAL A 385 3.64 -37.36 21.48
CA VAL A 385 2.43 -37.03 20.71
C VAL A 385 2.60 -37.12 19.18
N GLU A 386 3.82 -36.97 18.66
CA GLU A 386 4.08 -37.05 17.21
C GLU A 386 5.08 -38.15 16.86
N GLU A 387 5.06 -38.63 15.61
CA GLU A 387 6.05 -39.54 15.03
C GLU A 387 6.96 -38.77 14.07
N GLN A 388 8.27 -38.99 14.15
CA GLN A 388 9.23 -38.33 13.27
C GLN A 388 9.02 -38.85 11.86
N ALA A 389 9.01 -37.93 10.88
CA ALA A 389 8.93 -38.31 9.48
C ALA A 389 10.11 -39.21 9.12
N GLN A 390 9.83 -40.50 8.91
CA GLN A 390 10.84 -41.49 8.56
C GLN A 390 11.45 -41.17 7.19
N PRO A 391 12.74 -41.48 6.96
CA PRO A 391 13.39 -41.24 5.67
C PRO A 391 12.63 -41.84 4.48
N GLU A 392 12.02 -43.02 4.67
CA GLU A 392 11.21 -43.71 3.66
C GLU A 392 9.96 -42.90 3.30
N PHE A 393 9.27 -42.35 4.31
CA PHE A 393 8.11 -41.50 4.11
C PHE A 393 8.48 -40.21 3.36
N LEU A 394 9.56 -39.54 3.75
CA LEU A 394 10.06 -38.33 3.07
C LEU A 394 10.38 -38.61 1.60
N HIS A 395 11.04 -39.73 1.32
CA HIS A 395 11.39 -40.11 -0.04
C HIS A 395 10.14 -40.46 -0.87
N ALA A 396 9.16 -41.13 -0.28
CA ALA A 396 7.90 -41.46 -0.92
C ALA A 396 7.06 -40.22 -1.25
N VAL A 397 6.93 -39.26 -0.33
CA VAL A 397 6.25 -37.97 -0.57
C VAL A 397 6.95 -37.19 -1.66
N ARG A 398 8.28 -37.07 -1.61
CA ARG A 398 9.05 -36.37 -2.65
C ARG A 398 8.86 -37.01 -4.03
N ARG A 399 8.88 -38.34 -4.12
CA ARG A 399 8.63 -39.07 -5.36
C ARG A 399 7.22 -38.79 -5.88
N ARG A 400 6.22 -38.89 -5.02
CA ARG A 400 4.81 -38.66 -5.40
C ARG A 400 4.57 -37.23 -5.88
N LEU A 401 5.13 -36.23 -5.20
CA LEU A 401 5.01 -34.84 -5.63
C LEU A 401 5.66 -34.59 -6.99
N ARG A 402 6.79 -35.25 -7.30
CA ARG A 402 7.43 -35.15 -8.62
C ARG A 402 6.61 -35.77 -9.75
N GLU A 403 5.90 -36.86 -9.47
CA GLU A 403 4.95 -37.46 -10.42
C GLU A 403 3.78 -36.52 -10.70
N LEU A 404 3.26 -35.85 -9.67
CA LEU A 404 2.14 -34.92 -9.79
C LEU A 404 2.56 -33.57 -10.40
N ARG A 405 3.80 -33.14 -10.15
CA ARG A 405 4.33 -31.82 -10.49
C ARG A 405 5.75 -31.96 -11.06
N PRO A 406 5.90 -32.24 -12.36
CA PRO A 406 7.22 -32.38 -12.97
C PRO A 406 8.02 -31.08 -12.86
N GLU A 407 9.23 -31.13 -12.27
CA GLU A 407 10.05 -29.94 -11.94
C GLU A 407 10.41 -29.07 -13.17
N ALA A 408 10.46 -29.67 -14.37
CA ALA A 408 10.83 -28.98 -15.62
C ALA A 408 9.68 -28.21 -16.30
N SER A 409 8.42 -28.50 -15.96
CA SER A 409 7.26 -27.91 -16.65
C SER A 409 6.22 -27.29 -15.73
N CYS A 410 6.17 -27.68 -14.45
CA CYS A 410 5.12 -27.26 -13.52
C CYS A 410 5.63 -26.18 -12.56
N LYS A 411 5.05 -24.98 -12.63
CA LYS A 411 5.21 -23.95 -11.59
C LYS A 411 4.10 -24.07 -10.54
N THR A 412 4.39 -23.65 -9.32
CA THR A 412 3.40 -23.56 -8.24
C THR A 412 3.16 -22.10 -7.89
N LEU A 413 1.89 -21.74 -7.73
CA LEU A 413 1.49 -20.45 -7.17
C LEU A 413 1.72 -20.49 -5.64
N CYS A 414 2.80 -19.89 -5.16
CA CYS A 414 3.16 -19.83 -3.75
C CYS A 414 3.11 -18.37 -3.28
N CYS A 415 2.31 -18.09 -2.25
CA CYS A 415 2.02 -16.73 -1.77
C CYS A 415 1.57 -15.79 -2.91
N GLY A 416 0.78 -16.26 -3.88
CA GLY A 416 0.32 -15.45 -5.02
C GLY A 416 1.34 -15.26 -6.15
N ILE A 417 2.54 -15.86 -6.08
CA ILE A 417 3.56 -15.77 -7.14
C ILE A 417 3.89 -17.14 -7.72
N GLU A 418 4.02 -17.23 -9.04
CA GLU A 418 4.48 -18.43 -9.71
C GLU A 418 5.97 -18.71 -9.45
N VAL A 419 6.28 -19.84 -8.83
CA VAL A 419 7.65 -20.26 -8.54
C VAL A 419 7.95 -21.68 -9.04
N SER A 420 9.22 -21.93 -9.36
CA SER A 420 9.69 -23.27 -9.72
C SER A 420 9.61 -24.23 -8.52
N GLN A 421 9.42 -25.53 -8.78
CA GLN A 421 9.42 -26.57 -7.74
C GLN A 421 10.73 -26.65 -6.94
N SER A 422 11.84 -26.18 -7.52
CA SER A 422 13.16 -26.13 -6.87
C SER A 422 13.31 -24.96 -5.89
N THR A 423 12.43 -23.95 -5.95
CA THR A 423 12.50 -22.76 -5.10
C THR A 423 12.20 -23.14 -3.66
N LEU A 424 13.16 -22.87 -2.75
CA LEU A 424 12.99 -23.08 -1.33
C LEU A 424 12.49 -21.82 -0.62
N LEU A 425 13.23 -20.72 -0.76
CA LEU A 425 12.90 -19.44 -0.14
C LEU A 425 12.27 -18.52 -1.18
N LEU A 426 11.29 -17.74 -0.75
CA LEU A 426 10.69 -16.68 -1.56
C LEU A 426 11.52 -15.41 -1.43
N ASP A 427 11.61 -14.62 -2.50
CA ASP A 427 12.13 -13.26 -2.39
C ASP A 427 11.06 -12.37 -1.74
N SER A 428 11.15 -12.17 -0.42
CA SER A 428 10.23 -11.30 0.31
C SER A 428 10.31 -9.84 -0.16
N ASN A 429 11.37 -9.45 -0.87
CA ASN A 429 11.53 -8.11 -1.41
C ASN A 429 10.90 -7.94 -2.78
N ASN A 430 10.43 -9.02 -3.41
CA ASN A 430 9.75 -8.98 -4.69
C ASN A 430 8.54 -8.04 -4.58
N ILE A 431 8.57 -6.99 -5.39
CA ILE A 431 7.46 -6.08 -5.57
C ILE A 431 6.86 -6.49 -6.89
N ASP A 432 5.62 -6.96 -6.87
CA ASP A 432 4.88 -7.04 -8.11
C ASP A 432 4.77 -5.60 -8.61
N SER A 433 5.43 -5.30 -9.74
CA SER A 433 5.29 -3.99 -10.37
C SER A 433 3.79 -3.69 -10.47
N LEU A 434 3.37 -2.44 -10.29
CA LEU A 434 1.94 -2.04 -10.32
C LEU A 434 1.18 -2.42 -11.61
N GLY A 435 1.80 -3.18 -12.52
CA GLY A 435 1.20 -3.69 -13.75
C GLY A 435 0.76 -2.56 -14.66
N GLU A 436 -0.18 -2.86 -15.55
CA GLU A 436 -1.03 -1.82 -16.11
C GLU A 436 -1.94 -1.31 -15.01
N ILE A 437 -1.59 -0.16 -14.42
CA ILE A 437 -2.45 0.53 -13.46
C ILE A 437 -3.75 0.89 -14.20
N PRO A 438 -4.88 0.25 -13.85
CA PRO A 438 -6.14 0.48 -14.50
C PRO A 438 -6.58 1.91 -14.21
N PHE A 439 -7.27 2.48 -15.19
CA PHE A 439 -7.93 3.75 -14.98
C PHE A 439 -9.08 3.58 -13.99
N ARG A 440 -9.17 4.51 -13.04
CA ARG A 440 -10.31 4.64 -12.12
C ARG A 440 -10.73 6.11 -12.09
N PRO A 441 -12.02 6.42 -12.30
CA PRO A 441 -12.51 7.79 -12.24
C PRO A 441 -12.35 8.36 -10.82
N LEU A 442 -12.34 9.68 -10.72
CA LEU A 442 -12.20 10.35 -9.44
C LEU A 442 -13.41 10.08 -8.51
N PRO A 443 -13.17 9.97 -7.19
CA PRO A 443 -14.24 9.75 -6.22
C PRO A 443 -15.11 11.00 -5.99
N ASN A 444 -14.54 12.19 -6.22
CA ASN A 444 -15.23 13.47 -6.03
C ASN A 444 -15.36 14.19 -7.37
N SER A 445 -16.47 14.90 -7.55
CA SER A 445 -16.63 15.80 -8.69
C SER A 445 -15.74 17.03 -8.53
N LEU A 446 -15.02 17.39 -9.59
CA LEU A 446 -14.22 18.63 -9.63
C LEU A 446 -15.08 19.88 -9.40
N ALA A 447 -16.38 19.82 -9.73
CA ALA A 447 -17.34 20.90 -9.47
C ALA A 447 -17.61 21.15 -7.97
N SER A 448 -17.30 20.18 -7.11
CA SER A 448 -17.47 20.29 -5.66
C SER A 448 -16.18 20.68 -4.92
N PHE A 449 -15.10 20.93 -5.67
CA PHE A 449 -13.78 21.21 -5.11
C PHE A 449 -13.79 22.41 -4.16
N LYS A 450 -13.17 22.23 -2.99
CA LYS A 450 -12.96 23.29 -1.99
C LYS A 450 -11.55 23.20 -1.43
N ILE A 451 -10.88 24.34 -1.34
CA ILE A 451 -9.56 24.43 -0.70
C ILE A 451 -9.75 24.22 0.82
N PRO A 452 -9.02 23.29 1.45
CA PRO A 452 -9.04 23.14 2.90
C PRO A 452 -8.54 24.40 3.61
N THR A 453 -9.13 24.74 4.76
CA THR A 453 -8.80 25.97 5.51
C THR A 453 -7.31 26.09 5.88
N GLU A 454 -6.61 24.96 6.06
CA GLU A 454 -5.18 24.92 6.33
C GLU A 454 -4.30 25.33 5.14
N LEU A 455 -4.91 25.44 3.96
CA LEU A 455 -4.31 25.88 2.70
C LEU A 455 -4.87 27.23 2.23
N ASP A 456 -5.61 27.97 3.05
CA ASP A 456 -6.15 29.29 2.71
C ASP A 456 -5.06 30.30 2.32
N ASP A 457 -3.83 30.13 2.83
CA ASP A 457 -2.68 30.95 2.48
C ASP A 457 -2.19 30.72 1.04
N LEU A 458 -2.69 29.69 0.32
CA LEU A 458 -2.45 29.53 -1.10
C LEU A 458 -3.17 30.59 -1.95
N SER A 459 -4.18 31.27 -1.42
CA SER A 459 -4.88 32.38 -2.08
C SER A 459 -3.94 33.50 -2.54
N GLN A 460 -2.78 33.67 -1.91
CA GLN A 460 -1.77 34.65 -2.35
C GLN A 460 -1.09 34.29 -3.67
N PHE A 461 -1.21 33.04 -4.13
CA PHE A 461 -0.56 32.51 -5.33
C PHE A 461 -1.54 32.14 -6.44
N ILE A 462 -2.85 32.11 -6.14
CA ILE A 462 -3.91 31.61 -7.02
C ILE A 462 -4.90 32.73 -7.29
N VAL A 463 -5.42 32.79 -8.51
CA VAL A 463 -6.51 33.69 -8.89
C VAL A 463 -7.61 32.93 -9.63
N THR A 464 -8.85 33.33 -9.40
CA THR A 464 -10.02 32.84 -10.14
C THR A 464 -10.21 33.65 -11.42
N ILE A 465 -10.34 32.96 -12.54
CA ILE A 465 -10.59 33.56 -13.86
C ILE A 465 -12.01 33.24 -14.29
N GLU A 466 -12.79 34.26 -14.61
CA GLU A 466 -14.06 34.08 -15.32
C GLU A 466 -13.74 33.75 -16.78
N THR A 467 -14.09 32.54 -17.22
CA THR A 467 -13.96 32.07 -18.61
C THR A 467 -15.17 32.38 -19.45
#